data_AF-A0A5M3YRF8-F1
#
_entry.id   AF-A0A5M3YRF8-F1
#
_cell.length_a   1.000
_cell.length_b   1.000
_cell.length_c   1.000
_cell.angle_alpha   90.00
_cell.angle_beta   90.00
_cell.angle_gamma   90.00
#
_symmetry.space_group_name_H-M   'P 1'
#
loop_
_entity.id
_entity.type
_entity.pdbx_description
1 polymer ?
#
loop_
_entity_poly.entity_id
_entity_poly.type
_entity_poly.pdbx_seq_one_letter_code
_entity_poly.pdbx_strand_id
1 'polypeptide(L)'
;MPSNKDRLYVALYARASRPTMPGKEDTYHWALIVGPKIETDGSTGVRYHAKEWPRPEGRSTWLFEERSSRLLPSSMILLRIMIGKVTDRNRLVEILRNTPIRQDESGWNCVSWVKEALEALKTDTNALGTSVLE
;
A
#
# COMPACT_ATOMS: atom_id res chain seq x y z
N MET A 1 -5.95 10.54 -25.39
CA MET A 1 -5.69 9.73 -24.18
C MET A 1 -6.53 10.28 -23.03
N PRO A 2 -7.23 9.45 -22.24
CA PRO A 2 -7.98 9.96 -21.10
C PRO A 2 -7.02 10.65 -20.11
N SER A 3 -7.29 11.91 -19.83
CA SER A 3 -6.61 12.74 -18.85
C SER A 3 -7.12 12.40 -17.44
N ASN A 4 -6.39 12.86 -16.40
CA ASN A 4 -6.81 12.77 -15.00
C ASN A 4 -7.08 11.36 -14.42
N LYS A 5 -6.43 10.33 -14.96
CA LYS A 5 -6.42 8.97 -14.37
C LYS A 5 -5.83 8.96 -12.96
N ASP A 6 -6.26 8.01 -12.14
CA ASP A 6 -5.74 7.77 -10.79
C ASP A 6 -4.22 7.55 -10.78
N ARG A 7 -3.65 7.70 -9.59
CA ARG A 7 -2.24 7.54 -9.27
C ARG A 7 -2.07 6.50 -8.18
N LEU A 8 -1.05 5.67 -8.36
CA LEU A 8 -0.57 4.75 -7.34
C LEU A 8 0.54 5.43 -6.56
N TYR A 9 0.45 5.34 -5.23
CA TYR A 9 1.44 5.88 -4.30
C TYR A 9 1.92 4.78 -3.35
N VAL A 10 3.21 4.81 -3.02
CA VAL A 10 3.71 4.21 -1.78
C VAL A 10 3.52 5.23 -0.66
N ALA A 11 2.93 4.81 0.45
CA ALA A 11 2.67 5.66 1.60
C ALA A 11 3.32 5.08 2.85
N LEU A 12 3.97 5.94 3.62
CA LEU A 12 4.54 5.59 4.93
C LEU A 12 3.74 6.26 6.04
N TYR A 13 3.46 5.48 7.08
CA TYR A 13 2.75 5.92 8.27
C TYR A 13 3.62 5.78 9.51
N ALA A 14 3.37 6.63 10.50
CA ALA A 14 4.00 6.50 11.82
C ALA A 14 3.65 5.13 12.43
N ARG A 15 4.67 4.47 13.00
CA ARG A 15 4.55 3.17 13.66
C ARG A 15 5.00 3.30 15.10
N ALA A 16 4.24 2.71 16.02
CA ALA A 16 4.55 2.75 17.45
C ALA A 16 5.50 1.63 17.88
N SER A 17 5.55 0.52 17.14
CA SER A 17 6.42 -0.62 17.44
C SER A 17 7.85 -0.39 16.98
N ARG A 18 8.81 -1.09 17.61
CA ARG A 18 10.21 -1.07 17.21
C ARG A 18 10.38 -1.80 15.87
N PRO A 19 11.27 -1.32 14.97
CA PRO A 19 11.60 -2.02 13.74
C PRO A 19 12.20 -3.40 14.05
N THR A 20 11.85 -4.40 13.25
CA THR A 20 12.38 -5.77 13.37
C THR A 20 13.23 -6.18 12.17
N MET A 21 13.17 -5.45 11.05
CA MET A 21 13.98 -5.74 9.87
C MET A 21 15.44 -5.27 10.06
N PRO A 22 16.44 -5.97 9.48
CA PRO A 22 17.86 -5.62 9.65
C PRO A 22 18.22 -4.19 9.23
N GLY A 23 17.63 -3.69 8.13
CA GLY A 23 17.82 -2.33 7.63
C GLY A 23 16.85 -1.32 8.23
N LYS A 24 15.99 -1.74 9.16
CA LYS A 24 14.92 -0.93 9.77
C LYS A 24 13.93 -0.37 8.74
N GLU A 25 13.75 -1.04 7.62
CA GLU A 25 12.79 -0.67 6.57
C GLU A 25 11.38 -0.58 7.14
N ASP A 26 11.08 -1.39 8.16
CA ASP A 26 9.81 -1.42 8.88
C ASP A 26 9.72 -0.43 10.05
N THR A 27 10.60 0.57 10.10
CA THR A 27 10.47 1.75 10.99
C THR A 27 9.13 2.45 10.80
N TYR A 28 8.61 2.42 9.58
CA TYR A 28 7.31 2.96 9.23
C TYR A 28 6.37 1.84 8.84
N HIS A 29 5.07 2.10 8.92
CA HIS A 29 4.06 1.22 8.35
C HIS A 29 3.91 1.53 6.86
N TRP A 30 4.08 0.53 6.00
CA TRP A 30 4.00 0.67 4.55
C TRP A 30 2.59 0.34 4.03
N ALA A 31 2.12 1.13 3.06
CA ALA A 31 0.87 0.90 2.38
C ALA A 31 0.94 1.38 0.93
N LEU A 32 0.01 0.91 0.11
CA LEU A 32 -0.28 1.46 -1.20
C LEU A 32 -1.55 2.32 -1.15
N ILE A 33 -1.55 3.44 -1.87
CA ILE A 33 -2.74 4.29 -2.02
C ILE A 33 -3.05 4.47 -3.50
N VAL A 34 -4.31 4.30 -3.86
CA VAL A 34 -4.85 4.70 -5.17
C VAL A 34 -5.74 5.92 -4.97
N GLY A 35 -5.42 7.02 -5.66
CA GLY A 35 -6.18 8.28 -5.55
C GLY A 35 -6.18 9.08 -6.85
N PRO A 36 -7.01 10.13 -6.96
CA PRO A 36 -7.05 10.99 -8.13
C PRO A 36 -5.69 11.66 -8.40
N LYS A 37 -5.43 11.98 -9.67
CA LYS A 37 -4.23 12.76 -10.06
C LYS A 37 -4.25 14.18 -9.46
N ILE A 38 -5.41 14.81 -9.45
CA ILE A 38 -5.60 16.16 -8.93
C ILE A 38 -6.37 16.03 -7.62
N GLU A 39 -5.70 16.37 -6.52
CA GLU A 39 -6.29 16.34 -5.19
C GLU A 39 -6.93 17.70 -4.85
N THR A 40 -8.03 17.63 -4.11
CA THR A 40 -8.79 18.75 -3.54
C THR A 40 -9.09 18.43 -2.08
N ASP A 41 -9.59 19.40 -1.31
CA ASP A 41 -9.87 19.21 0.13
C ASP A 41 -10.87 18.08 0.43
N GLY A 42 -11.71 17.72 -0.54
CA GLY A 42 -12.65 16.59 -0.44
C GLY A 42 -12.13 15.28 -1.03
N SER A 43 -10.89 15.24 -1.55
CA SER A 43 -10.39 14.09 -2.28
C SER A 43 -10.16 12.88 -1.38
N THR A 44 -10.73 11.76 -1.82
CA THR A 44 -10.56 10.46 -1.20
C THR A 44 -9.75 9.54 -2.12
N GLY A 45 -9.06 8.59 -1.50
CA GLY A 45 -8.41 7.48 -2.17
C GLY A 45 -8.67 6.20 -1.40
N VAL A 46 -8.15 5.09 -1.91
CA VAL A 46 -8.24 3.78 -1.25
C VAL A 46 -6.85 3.36 -0.83
N ARG A 47 -6.70 3.03 0.45
CA ARG A 47 -5.48 2.48 1.02
C ARG A 47 -5.58 0.96 1.04
N TYR A 48 -4.48 0.32 0.65
CA TYR A 48 -4.27 -1.11 0.63
C TYR A 48 -3.03 -1.44 1.45
N HIS A 49 -3.15 -2.32 2.43
CA HIS A 49 -2.00 -2.73 3.24
C HIS A 49 -2.24 -4.06 3.95
N ALA A 50 -1.16 -4.76 4.26
CA ALA A 50 -1.15 -5.76 5.31
C ALA A 50 -1.05 -5.05 6.67
N LYS A 51 -2.02 -5.29 7.54
CA LYS A 51 -2.13 -4.68 8.87
C LYS A 51 -2.04 -5.76 9.93
N GLU A 52 -1.29 -5.46 10.98
CA GLU A 52 -1.23 -6.29 12.17
C GLU A 52 -2.54 -6.12 12.98
N TRP A 53 -3.19 -7.24 13.29
CA TRP A 53 -4.41 -7.31 14.06
C TRP A 53 -4.15 -8.06 15.37
N PRO A 54 -4.24 -7.40 16.53
CA PRO A 54 -4.06 -8.04 17.82
C PRO A 54 -5.18 -9.06 18.07
N ARG A 55 -4.84 -10.27 18.52
CA ARG A 55 -5.81 -11.26 19.00
C ARG A 55 -5.82 -11.32 20.54
N PRO A 56 -6.94 -11.73 21.15
CA PRO A 56 -7.08 -11.80 22.62
C PRO A 56 -6.02 -12.67 23.30
N GLU A 57 -5.52 -13.71 22.63
CA GLU A 57 -4.49 -14.63 23.13
C GLU A 57 -3.06 -14.04 23.15
N GLY A 58 -2.89 -12.75 22.90
CA GLY A 58 -1.58 -12.08 22.88
C GLY A 58 -0.75 -12.35 21.63
N ARG A 59 -1.31 -13.06 20.65
CA ARG A 59 -0.72 -13.23 19.31
C ARG A 59 -1.31 -12.19 18.37
N SER A 60 -0.51 -11.70 17.44
CA SER A 60 -1.00 -10.89 16.32
C SER A 60 -1.19 -11.75 15.08
N THR A 61 -2.09 -11.32 14.20
CA THR A 61 -2.27 -11.90 12.86
C THR A 61 -2.19 -10.79 11.84
N TRP A 62 -1.74 -11.10 10.64
CA TRP A 62 -1.75 -10.16 9.53
C TRP A 62 -3.09 -10.22 8.80
N LEU A 63 -3.66 -9.08 8.42
CA LEU A 63 -4.86 -9.01 7.61
C LEU A 63 -4.62 -8.05 6.45
N PHE A 64 -5.13 -8.40 5.28
CA PHE A 64 -5.28 -7.43 4.22
C PHE A 64 -6.44 -6.47 4.55
N GLU A 65 -6.20 -5.16 4.50
CA GLU A 65 -7.23 -4.13 4.62
C GLU A 65 -7.24 -3.27 3.34
N GLU A 66 -8.42 -3.17 2.73
CA GLU A 66 -8.75 -2.19 1.70
C GLU A 66 -9.73 -1.17 2.30
N ARG A 67 -9.33 0.09 2.38
CA ARG A 67 -10.13 1.12 3.06
C ARG A 67 -10.09 2.47 2.36
N SER A 68 -11.26 3.07 2.18
CA SER A 68 -11.36 4.47 1.76
C SER A 68 -10.78 5.39 2.82
N SER A 69 -9.95 6.35 2.41
CA SER A 69 -9.30 7.32 3.29
C SER A 69 -9.24 8.69 2.63
N ARG A 70 -9.27 9.74 3.45
CA ARG A 70 -8.99 11.11 2.98
C ARG A 70 -7.51 11.19 2.60
N LEU A 71 -7.22 11.88 1.50
CA LEU A 71 -5.85 12.09 1.01
C LEU A 71 -5.17 13.28 1.68
N LEU A 72 -5.94 14.11 2.39
CA LEU A 72 -5.38 15.17 3.22
C LEU A 72 -4.38 14.62 4.25
N PRO A 73 -3.32 15.37 4.59
CA PRO A 73 -2.41 15.00 5.65
C PRO A 73 -3.19 14.70 6.95
N SER A 74 -3.14 13.46 7.39
CA SER A 74 -3.51 13.10 8.76
C SER A 74 -2.25 13.10 9.62
N SER A 75 -2.38 13.19 10.95
CA SER A 75 -1.24 13.11 11.87
C SER A 75 -0.43 11.81 11.75
N MET A 76 -0.96 10.79 11.06
CA MET A 76 -0.34 9.48 10.93
C MET A 76 0.34 9.23 9.59
N ILE A 77 0.00 9.96 8.51
CA ILE A 77 0.65 9.79 7.21
C ILE A 77 1.87 10.71 7.11
N LEU A 78 3.05 10.12 6.94
CA LEU A 78 4.31 10.86 6.96
C LEU A 78 4.74 11.28 5.56
N LEU A 79 4.58 10.40 4.56
CA LEU A 79 4.87 10.72 3.17
C LEU A 79 4.04 9.86 2.21
N ARG A 80 3.94 10.35 0.96
CA ARG A 80 3.40 9.63 -0.20
C ARG A 80 4.32 9.88 -1.40
N ILE A 81 4.79 8.81 -2.03
CA ILE A 81 5.59 8.87 -3.26
C ILE A 81 4.73 8.36 -4.40
N MET A 82 4.50 9.19 -5.40
CA MET A 82 3.79 8.78 -6.63
C MET A 82 4.71 7.84 -7.42
N ILE A 83 4.27 6.61 -7.64
CA ILE A 83 5.07 5.59 -8.34
C ILE A 83 4.45 5.16 -9.67
N GLY A 84 3.21 5.53 -9.97
CA GLY A 84 2.61 5.12 -11.24
C GLY A 84 1.29 5.78 -11.60
N LYS A 85 1.01 5.77 -12.90
CA LYS A 85 -0.31 6.08 -13.46
C LYS A 85 -1.14 4.82 -13.52
N VAL A 86 -2.35 4.84 -12.93
CA VAL A 86 -3.29 3.72 -13.03
C VAL A 86 -4.02 3.76 -14.37
N THR A 87 -3.89 2.71 -15.17
CA THR A 87 -4.56 2.56 -16.47
C THR A 87 -5.84 1.77 -16.33
N ASP A 88 -5.79 0.67 -15.58
CA ASP A 88 -6.93 -0.17 -15.23
C ASP A 88 -7.01 -0.36 -13.70
N ARG A 89 -8.00 0.27 -13.09
CA ARG A 89 -8.22 0.23 -11.64
C ARG A 89 -8.71 -1.13 -11.17
N ASN A 90 -9.57 -1.80 -11.94
CA ASN A 90 -10.12 -3.10 -11.53
C ASN A 90 -9.02 -4.15 -11.51
N ARG A 91 -8.16 -4.14 -12.55
CA ARG A 91 -7.01 -5.04 -12.63
C ARG A 91 -6.00 -4.79 -11.51
N LEU A 92 -5.69 -3.52 -11.23
CA LEU A 92 -4.83 -3.16 -10.12
C LEU A 92 -5.38 -3.68 -8.79
N VAL A 93 -6.66 -3.44 -8.51
CA VAL A 93 -7.30 -3.88 -7.25
C VAL A 93 -7.34 -5.40 -7.13
N GLU A 94 -7.60 -6.11 -8.22
CA GLU A 94 -7.53 -7.58 -8.26
C GLU A 94 -6.13 -8.08 -7.86
N ILE A 95 -5.06 -7.49 -8.42
CA ILE A 95 -3.67 -7.85 -8.08
C ILE A 95 -3.39 -7.58 -6.60
N LEU A 96 -3.79 -6.42 -6.07
CA LEU A 96 -3.58 -6.09 -4.66
C LEU A 96 -4.34 -7.05 -3.73
N ARG A 97 -5.59 -7.40 -4.04
CA ARG A 97 -6.39 -8.36 -3.25
C ARG A 97 -5.82 -9.77 -3.28
N ASN A 98 -5.19 -10.15 -4.38
CA ASN A 98 -4.59 -11.47 -4.56
C ASN A 98 -3.13 -11.55 -4.06
N THR A 99 -2.53 -10.43 -3.63
CA THR A 99 -1.18 -10.43 -3.04
C THR A 99 -1.23 -11.16 -1.69
N PRO A 100 -0.45 -12.24 -1.49
CA PRO A 100 -0.57 -13.11 -0.32
C PRO A 100 -0.35 -12.41 1.02
N ILE A 101 -1.09 -12.86 2.05
CA ILE A 101 -0.81 -12.57 3.46
C ILE A 101 -0.19 -13.81 4.10
N ARG A 102 0.96 -13.65 4.78
CA ARG A 102 1.70 -14.78 5.35
C ARG A 102 1.75 -14.67 6.88
N GLN A 103 1.03 -15.57 7.57
CA GLN A 103 0.91 -15.54 9.03
C GLN A 103 2.17 -16.07 9.72
N ASP A 104 2.73 -17.15 9.18
CA ASP A 104 3.74 -17.96 9.86
C ASP A 104 5.15 -17.82 9.25
N GLU A 105 5.32 -16.86 8.34
CA GLU A 105 6.61 -16.59 7.72
C GLU A 105 7.41 -15.59 8.57
N SER A 106 8.53 -16.05 9.11
CA SER A 106 9.40 -15.23 9.95
C SER A 106 9.92 -14.01 9.19
N GLY A 107 9.76 -12.83 9.80
CA GLY A 107 10.17 -11.55 9.19
C GLY A 107 9.17 -10.97 8.19
N TRP A 108 8.07 -11.68 7.88
CA TRP A 108 7.04 -11.15 6.99
C TRP A 108 6.22 -10.05 7.67
N ASN A 109 6.01 -8.94 6.96
CA ASN A 109 5.30 -7.76 7.46
C ASN A 109 4.71 -6.89 6.32
N CYS A 110 4.25 -5.68 6.65
CA CYS A 110 3.72 -4.73 5.68
C CYS A 110 4.71 -4.30 4.57
N VAL A 111 6.02 -4.28 4.85
CA VAL A 111 7.07 -3.99 3.86
C VAL A 111 7.14 -5.14 2.85
N SER A 112 7.17 -6.38 3.33
CA SER A 112 7.15 -7.58 2.48
C SER A 112 5.91 -7.60 1.59
N TRP A 113 4.73 -7.31 2.15
CA TRP A 113 3.49 -7.25 1.37
C TRP A 113 3.54 -6.18 0.27
N VAL A 114 4.00 -4.96 0.58
CA VAL A 114 4.14 -3.91 -0.45
C VAL A 114 5.12 -4.34 -1.53
N LYS A 115 6.25 -4.95 -1.16
CA LYS A 115 7.23 -5.46 -2.13
C LYS A 115 6.61 -6.52 -3.06
N GLU A 116 5.95 -7.54 -2.51
CA GLU A 116 5.28 -8.59 -3.29
C GLU A 116 4.19 -8.00 -4.21
N ALA A 117 3.42 -7.02 -3.73
CA ALA A 117 2.41 -6.32 -4.53
C ALA A 117 3.02 -5.54 -5.70
N LEU A 118 4.15 -4.85 -5.48
CA LEU A 118 4.85 -4.11 -6.54
C LEU A 118 5.49 -5.06 -7.56
N GLU A 119 6.04 -6.19 -7.13
CA GLU A 119 6.55 -7.23 -8.02
C GLU A 119 5.43 -7.82 -8.89
N ALA A 120 4.25 -8.10 -8.30
CA ALA A 120 3.09 -8.56 -9.06
C ALA A 120 2.61 -7.51 -10.07
N LEU A 121 2.52 -6.23 -9.66
CA LEU A 121 2.16 -5.13 -10.57
C LEU A 121 3.17 -4.91 -11.68
N LYS A 122 4.46 -5.15 -11.44
CA LYS A 122 5.52 -5.07 -12.45
C LYS A 122 5.38 -6.14 -13.53
N THR A 123 4.90 -7.33 -13.15
CA THR A 123 4.67 -8.42 -14.11
C THR A 123 3.40 -8.25 -14.94
N ASP A 124 2.47 -7.39 -14.49
CA ASP A 124 1.22 -7.09 -15.20
C ASP A 124 1.41 -5.94 -16.19
N THR A 125 0.98 -6.14 -17.44
CA THR A 125 1.16 -5.14 -18.51
C THR A 125 0.01 -4.15 -18.64
N ASN A 126 -1.04 -4.25 -17.81
CA ASN A 126 -2.33 -3.60 -18.06
C ASN A 126 -2.78 -2.66 -16.92
N ALA A 127 -2.41 -2.96 -15.68
CA ALA A 127 -2.82 -2.23 -14.48
C ALA A 127 -2.22 -0.81 -14.41
N LEU A 128 -0.97 -0.68 -14.83
CA LEU A 128 -0.20 0.56 -14.77
C LEU A 128 0.26 1.02 -16.16
N GLY A 129 0.29 2.33 -16.35
CA GLY A 129 1.01 2.98 -17.45
C GLY A 129 2.45 3.29 -17.03
N THR A 130 2.92 4.50 -17.33
CA THR A 130 4.22 5.00 -16.83
C THR A 130 4.30 4.84 -15.31
N SER A 131 5.34 4.11 -14.85
CA SER A 131 5.57 3.77 -13.45
C SER A 131 7.05 3.56 -13.15
N VAL A 132 7.42 3.65 -11.88
CA VAL A 132 8.75 3.36 -11.33
C VAL A 132 8.55 2.42 -10.15
N LEU A 133 8.97 1.16 -10.30
CA LEU A 133 8.75 0.07 -9.33
C LEU A 133 10.08 -0.53 -8.82
N GLU A 134 11.21 0.11 -9.14
CA GLU A 134 12.59 -0.27 -8.78
C GLU A 134 13.32 0.87 -8.07
#